data_AF-A0A938M3U2-F1
#
_entry.id   AF-A0A938M3U2-F1
#
_cell.length_a   1.000
_cell.length_b   1.000
_cell.length_c   1.000
_cell.angle_alpha   90.00
_cell.angle_beta   90.00
_cell.angle_gamma   90.00
#
_symmetry.space_group_name_H-M   'P 1'
#
loop_
_entity.id
_entity.type
_entity.pdbx_description
1 polymer ?
#
loop_
_entity_poly.entity_id
_entity_poly.type
_entity_poly.pdbx_seq_one_letter_code
_entity_poly.pdbx_strand_id
1 'polypeptide(L)'
;MVGSINFGYGDPPRDPQRLRELAEKYRVPLDDLREQAATYASRPPHIIGLAKSRLASSARLIGEIVKRRRAEEEARDLAAVVQSSDDAIISKTLDGTIVSWNKGAENIYGYAAEEVIGQPISMLAPPERSGETARILEAIEQGKHVDHFETVRRTKDGRLIDVS
;
A
#
# COMPACT_ATOMS: atom_id res chain seq x y z
N MET A 1 -27.81 -7.69 1.21
CA MET A 1 -28.48 -8.32 2.37
C MET A 1 -28.01 -7.57 3.61
N VAL A 2 -28.72 -6.52 4.02
CA VAL A 2 -28.33 -5.68 5.17
C VAL A 2 -28.86 -6.36 6.43
N GLY A 3 -28.03 -7.17 7.07
CA GLY A 3 -28.34 -7.74 8.37
C GLY A 3 -28.33 -6.64 9.42
N SER A 4 -29.48 -6.32 10.00
CA SER A 4 -29.57 -5.42 11.15
C SER A 4 -29.00 -6.13 12.38
N ILE A 5 -27.77 -5.81 12.76
CA ILE A 5 -27.24 -6.21 14.07
C ILE A 5 -27.84 -5.25 15.10
N ASN A 6 -28.83 -5.71 15.85
CA ASN A 6 -29.46 -4.91 16.89
C ASN A 6 -28.55 -4.91 18.14
N PHE A 7 -27.79 -3.84 18.34
CA PHE A 7 -26.81 -3.68 19.44
C PHE A 7 -27.50 -3.32 20.77
N GLY A 8 -28.40 -4.17 21.27
CA GLY A 8 -28.86 -4.11 22.67
C GLY A 8 -27.81 -4.71 23.62
N TYR A 9 -26.62 -4.11 23.73
CA TYR A 9 -25.57 -4.60 24.63
C TYR A 9 -25.67 -3.91 25.99
N GLY A 10 -26.48 -4.46 26.87
CA GLY A 10 -26.58 -4.00 28.25
C GLY A 10 -27.52 -4.85 29.08
N ASP A 11 -27.41 -4.73 30.40
CA ASP A 11 -28.44 -5.22 31.29
C ASP A 11 -29.71 -4.39 31.11
N PRO A 12 -30.91 -4.99 31.26
CA PRO A 12 -32.14 -4.23 31.22
C PRO A 12 -32.10 -3.13 32.29
N PRO A 13 -32.65 -1.93 32.00
CA PRO A 13 -32.67 -0.85 32.97
C PRO A 13 -33.45 -1.30 34.21
N ARG A 14 -32.89 -1.06 35.39
CA ARG A 14 -33.55 -1.34 36.67
C ARG A 14 -34.21 -0.10 37.28
N ASP A 15 -34.01 1.05 36.65
CA ASP A 15 -34.58 2.31 37.07
C ASP A 15 -36.12 2.32 36.87
N PRO A 16 -36.92 2.59 37.92
CA PRO A 16 -38.38 2.55 37.84
C PRO A 16 -39.01 3.59 36.90
N GLN A 17 -38.34 4.73 36.66
CA GLN A 17 -38.83 5.74 35.72
C GLN A 17 -38.62 5.26 34.28
N ARG A 18 -37.43 4.75 33.99
CA ARG A 18 -37.09 4.20 32.69
C ARG A 18 -37.94 2.98 32.31
N LEU A 19 -38.25 2.10 33.27
CA LEU A 19 -39.15 0.97 33.03
C LEU A 19 -40.57 1.42 32.70
N ARG A 20 -41.07 2.49 33.34
CA ARG A 20 -42.38 3.10 33.01
C ARG A 20 -42.41 3.66 31.60
N GLU A 21 -41.38 4.40 31.20
CA GLU A 21 -41.25 4.94 29.84
C GLU A 21 -41.24 3.81 28.79
N LEU A 22 -40.54 2.71 29.07
CA LEU A 22 -40.49 1.55 28.18
C LEU A 22 -41.83 0.80 28.13
N ALA A 23 -42.50 0.64 29.28
CA ALA A 23 -43.81 0.00 29.37
C ALA A 23 -44.85 0.72 28.50
N GLU A 24 -44.88 2.05 28.59
CA GLU A 24 -45.76 2.89 27.79
C GLU A 24 -45.38 2.83 26.30
N LYS A 25 -44.09 3.03 25.99
CA LYS A 25 -43.59 3.05 24.61
C LYS A 25 -43.89 1.76 23.85
N TYR A 26 -43.71 0.61 24.49
CA TYR A 26 -43.88 -0.70 23.86
C TYR A 26 -45.23 -1.35 24.20
N ARG A 27 -46.11 -0.66 24.94
CA ARG A 27 -47.44 -1.13 25.36
C ARG A 27 -47.41 -2.52 26.02
N VAL A 28 -46.46 -2.71 26.93
CA VAL A 28 -46.32 -3.92 27.74
C VAL A 28 -46.61 -3.60 29.21
N PRO A 29 -47.19 -4.52 29.99
CA PRO A 29 -47.45 -4.29 31.40
C PRO A 29 -46.16 -3.97 32.16
N LEU A 30 -46.22 -2.95 33.02
CA LEU A 30 -45.06 -2.52 33.81
C LEU A 30 -44.57 -3.63 34.74
N ASP A 31 -45.48 -4.41 35.32
CA ASP A 31 -45.13 -5.49 36.25
C ASP A 31 -44.37 -6.62 35.54
N ASP A 32 -44.81 -7.00 34.34
CA ASP A 32 -44.08 -7.97 33.49
C ASP A 32 -42.66 -7.49 33.19
N LEU A 33 -42.49 -6.20 32.85
CA LEU A 33 -41.18 -5.61 32.60
C LEU A 33 -40.30 -5.58 33.85
N ARG A 34 -40.87 -5.32 35.03
CA ARG A 34 -40.15 -5.32 36.31
C ARG A 34 -39.70 -6.72 36.68
N GLU A 35 -40.56 -7.71 36.52
CA GLU A 35 -40.24 -9.12 36.80
C GLU A 35 -39.15 -9.62 35.84
N GLN A 36 -39.26 -9.32 34.54
CA GLN A 36 -38.23 -9.69 33.58
C GLN A 36 -36.89 -8.99 33.84
N ALA A 37 -36.89 -7.70 34.18
CA ALA A 37 -35.65 -6.99 34.51
C ALA A 37 -34.97 -7.51 35.79
N ALA A 38 -35.76 -7.98 36.77
CA ALA A 38 -35.27 -8.54 38.02
C ALA A 38 -34.70 -9.95 37.86
N THR A 39 -35.32 -10.78 37.00
CA THR A 39 -34.90 -12.17 36.75
C THR A 39 -33.81 -12.29 35.68
N TYR A 40 -33.51 -11.21 34.95
CA TYR A 40 -32.46 -11.19 33.95
C TYR A 40 -31.07 -11.34 34.58
N ALA A 41 -30.46 -12.50 34.36
CA ALA A 41 -29.07 -12.74 34.70
C ALA A 41 -28.15 -11.90 33.78
N SER A 42 -27.37 -11.00 34.38
CA SER A 42 -26.37 -10.23 33.63
C SER A 42 -25.44 -11.17 32.87
N ARG A 43 -25.17 -10.85 31.60
CA ARG A 43 -24.22 -11.66 30.83
C ARG A 43 -22.87 -11.62 31.53
N PRO A 44 -22.19 -12.77 31.71
CA PRO A 44 -20.87 -12.78 32.32
C PRO A 44 -19.94 -11.77 31.63
N PRO A 45 -19.24 -10.89 32.38
CA PRO A 45 -18.44 -9.81 31.80
C PRO A 45 -17.43 -10.27 30.74
N HIS A 46 -16.94 -11.52 30.85
CA HIS A 46 -16.00 -12.11 29.91
C HIS A 46 -16.58 -12.28 28.50
N ILE A 47 -17.89 -12.49 28.33
CA ILE A 47 -18.54 -12.62 27.01
C ILE A 47 -18.53 -11.28 26.28
N ILE A 48 -18.82 -10.19 27.00
CA ILE A 48 -18.77 -8.83 26.47
C ILE A 48 -17.33 -8.46 26.12
N GLY A 49 -16.37 -8.80 26.99
CA GLY A 49 -14.94 -8.60 26.74
C GLY A 49 -14.45 -9.33 25.49
N LEU A 50 -14.85 -10.59 25.31
CA LEU A 50 -14.49 -11.40 24.14
C LEU A 50 -15.07 -10.81 22.85
N ALA A 51 -16.34 -10.38 22.87
CA ALA A 51 -16.98 -9.74 21.72
C ALA A 51 -16.28 -8.43 21.33
N LYS A 52 -15.97 -7.57 22.31
CA LYS A 52 -15.22 -6.32 22.09
C LYS A 52 -13.83 -6.58 21.52
N SER A 53 -13.11 -7.56 22.08
CA SER A 53 -11.77 -7.93 21.62
C SER A 53 -11.78 -8.44 20.18
N ARG A 54 -12.73 -9.33 19.84
CA ARG A 54 -12.88 -9.83 18.46
C ARG A 54 -13.22 -8.72 17.47
N LEU A 55 -14.11 -7.79 17.82
CA LEU A 55 -14.44 -6.64 16.98
C LEU A 55 -13.24 -5.73 16.77
N ALA A 56 -12.50 -5.42 17.84
CA ALA A 56 -11.30 -4.60 17.76
C ALA A 56 -10.22 -5.24 16.88
N SER A 57 -9.96 -6.54 17.05
CA SER A 57 -9.01 -7.27 16.22
C SER A 57 -9.44 -7.31 14.76
N SER A 58 -10.73 -7.58 14.49
CA SER A 58 -11.25 -7.61 13.11
C SER A 58 -11.14 -6.24 12.44
N ALA A 59 -11.50 -5.16 13.15
CA ALA A 59 -11.38 -3.80 12.65
C ALA A 59 -9.93 -3.41 12.32
N ARG A 60 -8.96 -3.82 13.16
CA ARG A 60 -7.53 -3.61 12.90
C ARG A 60 -7.07 -4.34 11.65
N LEU A 61 -7.39 -5.62 11.52
CA LEU A 61 -7.02 -6.42 10.34
C LEU A 61 -7.60 -5.83 9.05
N ILE A 62 -8.87 -5.42 9.08
CA ILE A 62 -9.50 -4.73 7.94
C ILE A 62 -8.76 -3.43 7.62
N GLY A 63 -8.44 -2.63 8.65
CA GLY A 63 -7.67 -1.39 8.49
C GLY A 63 -6.30 -1.63 7.85
N GLU A 64 -5.56 -2.65 8.29
CA GLU A 64 -4.27 -3.03 7.73
C GLU A 64 -4.39 -3.50 6.27
N ILE A 65 -5.39 -4.33 5.95
CA ILE A 65 -5.65 -4.80 4.59
C ILE A 65 -5.98 -3.63 3.66
N VAL A 66 -6.85 -2.71 4.09
CA VAL A 66 -7.23 -1.53 3.30
C VAL A 66 -6.02 -0.62 3.08
N LYS A 67 -5.21 -0.39 4.12
CA LYS A 67 -3.99 0.43 4.01
C LYS A 67 -2.98 -0.20 3.04
N ARG A 68 -2.73 -1.50 3.15
CA ARG A 68 -1.83 -2.22 2.24
C ARG A 68 -2.32 -2.14 0.79
N ARG A 69 -3.61 -2.39 0.58
CA ARG A 69 -4.21 -2.36 -0.76
C ARG A 69 -4.08 -0.98 -1.43
N ARG A 70 -4.29 0.10 -0.67
CA ARG A 70 -4.09 1.47 -1.20
C ARG A 70 -2.64 1.72 -1.60
N ALA A 71 -1.68 1.32 -0.77
CA ALA A 71 -0.26 1.45 -1.10
C ALA A 71 0.13 0.62 -2.34
N GLU A 72 -0.43 -0.58 -2.50
CA GLU A 72 -0.24 -1.41 -3.69
C GLU A 72 -0.85 -0.78 -4.95
N GLU A 73 -2.05 -0.20 -4.84
CA GLU A 73 -2.71 0.53 -5.93
C GLU A 73 -1.90 1.77 -6.35
N GLU A 74 -1.47 2.60 -5.39
CA GLU A 74 -0.61 3.76 -5.64
C GLU A 74 0.73 3.36 -6.30
N ALA A 75 1.38 2.31 -5.80
CA ALA A 75 2.62 1.80 -6.38
C ALA A 75 2.41 1.30 -7.81
N ARG A 76 1.28 0.64 -8.07
CA ARG A 76 0.92 0.15 -9.41
C ARG A 76 0.65 1.31 -10.38
N ASP A 77 -0.03 2.35 -9.93
CA ASP A 77 -0.31 3.53 -10.75
C ASP A 77 0.99 4.25 -11.10
N LEU A 78 1.91 4.42 -10.14
CA LEU A 78 3.24 4.96 -10.40
C LEU A 78 4.05 4.10 -11.38
N ALA A 79 4.01 2.77 -11.22
CA ALA A 79 4.67 1.86 -12.16
C ALA A 79 4.07 1.94 -13.56
N ALA A 80 2.74 2.10 -13.67
CA ALA A 80 2.07 2.28 -14.95
C ALA A 80 2.52 3.57 -15.65
N VAL A 81 2.63 4.69 -14.91
CA VAL A 81 3.15 5.96 -15.44
C VAL A 81 4.57 5.81 -15.97
N VAL A 82 5.46 5.18 -15.20
CA VAL A 82 6.85 4.91 -15.64
C VAL A 82 6.87 4.03 -16.89
N GLN A 83 6.03 2.99 -16.94
CA GLN A 83 6.01 2.05 -18.06
C GLN A 83 5.38 2.63 -19.33
N SER A 84 4.46 3.58 -19.20
CA SER A 84 3.85 4.27 -20.34
C SER A 84 4.65 5.47 -20.83
N SER A 85 5.74 5.85 -20.15
CA SER A 85 6.59 6.96 -20.58
C SER A 85 7.33 6.62 -21.87
N ASP A 86 7.35 7.55 -22.82
CA ASP A 86 8.18 7.47 -24.02
C ASP A 86 9.67 7.69 -23.70
N ASP A 87 9.97 8.35 -22.58
CA ASP A 87 11.33 8.55 -22.09
C ASP A 87 11.92 7.25 -21.54
N ALA A 88 13.24 7.07 -21.71
CA ALA A 88 13.98 5.99 -21.09
C ALA A 88 14.16 6.25 -19.60
N ILE A 89 13.49 5.44 -18.77
CA ILE A 89 13.60 5.47 -17.31
C ILE A 89 14.31 4.20 -16.86
N ILE A 90 15.51 4.38 -16.32
CA ILE A 90 16.42 3.30 -15.94
C ILE A 90 16.88 3.53 -14.52
N SER A 91 16.75 2.53 -13.66
CA SER A 91 17.37 2.55 -12.33
C SER A 91 18.49 1.53 -12.25
N LYS A 92 19.46 1.82 -11.38
CA LYS A 92 20.64 0.98 -11.17
C LYS A 92 21.08 1.03 -9.71
N THR A 93 21.81 0.01 -9.27
CA THR A 93 22.51 0.00 -7.99
C THR A 93 23.73 0.92 -7.99
N LEU A 94 24.34 1.17 -6.83
CA LEU A 94 25.54 2.00 -6.72
C LEU A 94 26.78 1.38 -7.40
N ASP A 95 26.81 0.06 -7.58
CA ASP A 95 27.82 -0.63 -8.41
C ASP A 95 27.51 -0.56 -9.92
N GLY A 96 26.42 0.11 -10.31
CA GLY A 96 26.05 0.34 -11.71
C GLY A 96 25.27 -0.79 -12.37
N THR A 97 24.81 -1.77 -11.60
CA THR A 97 23.98 -2.89 -12.10
C THR A 97 22.55 -2.40 -12.36
N ILE A 98 22.03 -2.64 -13.56
CA ILE A 98 20.67 -2.24 -13.96
C ILE A 98 19.64 -3.03 -13.15
N VAL A 99 18.69 -2.34 -12.50
CA VAL A 99 17.62 -2.97 -11.71
C VAL A 99 16.22 -2.71 -12.26
N SER A 100 16.03 -1.68 -13.07
CA SER A 100 14.78 -1.47 -13.80
C SER A 100 15.01 -0.92 -15.19
N TRP A 101 14.08 -1.25 -16.08
CA TRP A 101 14.13 -0.88 -17.49
C TRP A 101 12.69 -0.70 -18.00
N ASN A 102 12.25 0.54 -18.24
CA ASN A 102 10.88 0.80 -18.67
C ASN A 102 10.69 0.58 -20.19
N LYS A 103 9.44 0.69 -20.67
CA LYS A 103 9.16 0.50 -22.10
C LYS A 103 9.83 1.53 -23.00
N GLY A 104 9.93 2.79 -22.57
CA GLY A 104 10.67 3.83 -23.29
C GLY A 104 12.14 3.45 -23.49
N ALA A 105 12.80 2.88 -22.47
CA ALA A 105 14.17 2.41 -22.57
C ALA A 105 14.31 1.23 -23.56
N GLU A 106 13.35 0.29 -23.59
CA GLU A 106 13.35 -0.77 -24.60
C GLU A 106 13.27 -0.20 -26.02
N ASN A 107 12.38 0.76 -26.24
CA ASN A 107 12.18 1.37 -27.55
C ASN A 107 13.41 2.18 -28.00
N ILE A 108 14.02 2.93 -27.09
CA ILE A 108 15.17 3.81 -27.38
C ILE A 108 16.44 2.99 -27.61
N TYR A 109 16.74 2.05 -26.73
CA TYR A 109 18.01 1.30 -26.75
C TYR A 109 17.94 -0.04 -27.49
N GLY A 110 16.74 -0.57 -27.74
CA GLY A 110 16.51 -1.81 -28.49
C GLY A 110 16.74 -3.10 -27.69
N TYR A 111 16.95 -3.01 -26.38
CA TYR A 111 17.07 -4.17 -25.49
C TYR A 111 15.76 -4.41 -24.75
N ALA A 112 15.33 -5.66 -24.67
CA ALA A 112 14.24 -6.04 -23.77
C ALA A 112 14.73 -6.03 -22.30
N ALA A 113 13.85 -5.74 -21.35
CA ALA A 113 14.20 -5.64 -19.94
C ALA A 113 14.91 -6.91 -19.42
N GLU A 114 14.49 -8.09 -19.88
CA GLU A 114 15.05 -9.39 -19.47
C GLU A 114 16.49 -9.59 -19.95
N GLU A 115 16.93 -8.86 -20.97
CA GLU A 115 18.30 -8.94 -21.50
C GLU A 115 19.29 -8.10 -20.71
N VAL A 116 18.81 -7.06 -20.03
CA VAL A 116 19.67 -6.01 -19.43
C VAL A 116 19.56 -5.91 -17.93
N ILE A 117 18.46 -6.35 -17.31
CA ILE A 117 18.37 -6.40 -15.84
C ILE A 117 19.47 -7.33 -15.30
N GLY A 118 20.22 -6.85 -14.31
CA GLY A 118 21.38 -7.54 -13.76
C GLY A 118 22.69 -7.32 -14.53
N GLN A 119 22.66 -6.62 -15.66
CA GLN A 119 23.86 -6.23 -16.40
C GLN A 119 24.38 -4.86 -15.96
N PRO A 120 25.69 -4.58 -16.13
CA PRO A 120 26.24 -3.26 -15.84
C PRO A 120 25.79 -2.22 -16.88
N ILE A 121 25.35 -1.04 -16.44
CA ILE A 121 24.92 0.05 -17.34
C ILE A 121 26.03 0.51 -18.31
N SER A 122 27.30 0.22 -18.00
CA SER A 122 28.44 0.49 -18.87
C SER A 122 28.37 -0.25 -20.20
N MET A 123 27.55 -1.31 -20.33
CA MET A 123 27.30 -1.98 -21.62
C MET A 123 26.75 -1.04 -22.70
N LEU A 124 26.05 0.02 -22.28
CA LEU A 124 25.50 1.06 -23.16
C LEU A 124 26.54 2.14 -23.50
N ALA A 125 27.74 2.13 -22.89
CA ALA A 125 28.77 3.09 -23.22
C ALA A 125 29.50 2.68 -24.52
N PRO A 126 29.82 3.62 -25.41
CA PRO A 126 30.76 3.35 -26.49
C PRO A 126 32.14 3.04 -25.90
N PRO A 127 32.99 2.22 -26.56
CA PRO A 127 34.28 1.78 -26.03
C PRO A 127 35.16 2.92 -25.51
N GLU A 128 35.13 4.05 -26.22
CA GLU A 128 35.91 5.26 -25.94
C GLU A 128 35.48 5.95 -24.63
N ARG A 129 34.29 5.65 -24.11
CA ARG A 129 33.68 6.28 -22.92
C ARG A 129 33.35 5.29 -21.79
N SER A 130 33.87 4.07 -21.86
CA SER A 130 33.60 2.99 -20.88
C SER A 130 33.84 3.39 -19.41
N GLY A 131 34.77 4.31 -19.14
CA GLY A 131 35.08 4.80 -17.79
C GLY A 131 34.18 5.92 -17.24
N GLU A 132 33.30 6.54 -18.03
CA GLU A 132 32.46 7.66 -17.56
C GLU A 132 31.52 7.24 -16.43
N THR A 133 30.92 6.06 -16.57
CA THR A 133 29.95 5.55 -15.59
C THR A 133 30.59 5.37 -14.22
N ALA A 134 31.82 4.82 -14.18
CA ALA A 134 32.54 4.62 -12.92
C ALA A 134 32.83 5.94 -12.20
N ARG A 135 33.21 6.99 -12.94
CA ARG A 135 33.47 8.32 -12.36
C ARG A 135 32.22 8.96 -11.78
N ILE A 136 31.08 8.79 -12.45
CA ILE A 136 29.78 9.30 -11.97
C ILE A 136 29.38 8.59 -10.69
N LEU A 137 29.52 7.27 -10.63
CA LEU A 137 29.19 6.49 -9.44
C LEU A 137 30.10 6.87 -8.26
N GLU A 138 31.41 7.06 -8.49
CA GLU A 138 32.35 7.53 -7.46
C GLU A 138 31.96 8.92 -6.92
N ALA A 139 31.50 9.83 -7.78
CA ALA A 139 31.02 11.14 -7.34
C ALA A 139 29.75 11.02 -6.47
N ILE A 140 28.80 10.17 -6.86
CA ILE A 140 27.57 9.92 -6.11
C ILE A 140 27.88 9.28 -4.75
N GLU A 141 28.79 8.31 -4.69
CA GLU A 141 29.23 7.70 -3.43
C GLU A 141 29.86 8.71 -2.47
N GLN A 142 30.54 9.74 -3.00
CA GLN A 142 31.07 10.85 -2.23
C GLN A 142 29.99 11.88 -1.81
N GLY A 143 28.71 11.59 -2.04
CA GLY A 143 27.58 12.47 -1.74
C GLY A 143 27.47 13.67 -2.67
N LYS A 144 28.19 13.68 -3.80
CA LYS A 144 28.09 14.75 -4.78
C LYS A 144 26.86 14.52 -5.65
N HIS A 145 26.06 15.58 -5.80
CA HIS A 145 24.99 15.57 -6.78
C HIS A 145 25.62 15.69 -8.18
N VAL A 146 25.20 14.83 -9.09
CA VAL A 146 25.57 14.91 -10.50
C VAL A 146 24.34 15.43 -11.24
N ASP A 147 24.34 16.73 -11.52
CA ASP A 147 23.32 17.35 -12.38
C ASP A 147 23.41 16.79 -13.81
N HIS A 148 22.34 17.04 -14.59
CA HIS A 148 22.16 16.73 -16.01
C HIS A 148 23.46 16.38 -16.75
N PHE A 149 23.57 15.13 -17.22
CA PHE A 149 24.80 14.62 -17.82
C PHE A 149 24.55 14.20 -19.26
N GLU A 150 24.91 15.09 -20.18
CA GLU A 150 24.89 14.80 -21.61
C GLU A 150 26.00 13.81 -21.97
N THR A 151 25.63 12.67 -22.55
CA THR A 151 26.59 11.67 -23.04
C THR A 151 26.07 10.92 -24.25
N VAL A 152 26.95 10.13 -24.86
CA VAL A 152 26.63 9.26 -25.98
C VAL A 152 26.49 7.84 -25.46
N ARG A 153 25.40 7.17 -25.85
CA ARG A 153 25.17 5.76 -25.58
C ARG A 153 25.03 4.97 -26.87
N ARG A 154 25.28 3.67 -26.77
CA ARG A 154 25.19 2.72 -27.88
C ARG A 154 24.00 1.79 -27.68
N THR A 155 23.13 1.74 -28.67
CA THR A 155 21.97 0.85 -28.74
C THR A 155 22.39 -0.58 -29.11
N LYS A 156 21.46 -1.54 -29.04
CA LYS A 156 21.68 -2.95 -29.39
C LYS A 156 22.17 -3.17 -30.82
N ASP A 157 21.64 -2.40 -31.77
CA ASP A 157 22.02 -2.42 -33.19
C ASP A 157 23.30 -1.61 -33.47
N GLY A 158 23.93 -1.03 -32.44
CA GLY A 158 25.21 -0.33 -32.55
C GLY A 158 25.10 1.16 -32.90
N ARG A 159 23.90 1.71 -33.04
CA ARG A 159 23.72 3.16 -33.24
C ARG A 159 24.16 3.93 -32.00
N LEU A 160 24.74 5.10 -32.23
CA LEU A 160 25.05 6.05 -31.17
C LEU A 160 23.88 7.03 -31.02
N ILE A 161 23.47 7.25 -29.78
CA ILE A 161 22.41 8.18 -29.41
C ILE A 161 22.93 9.15 -28.35
N ASP A 162 22.60 10.42 -28.51
CA ASP A 162 22.81 11.43 -27.49
C ASP A 162 21.70 11.32 -26.44
N VAL A 163 22.10 11.29 -25.17
CA VAL A 163 21.20 11.23 -24.01
C VAL A 163 21.61 12.31 -23.03
N SER A 164 20.63 12.87 -22.31
CA SER A 164 20.83 13.96 -21.38
C SER A 164 20.16 13.70 -20.03
#